data_AF-A0A840YRU0-F1
#
_entry.id   AF-A0A840YRU0-F1
#
_cell.length_a   1.000
_cell.length_b   1.000
_cell.length_c   1.000
_cell.angle_alpha   90.00
_cell.angle_beta   90.00
_cell.angle_gamma   90.00
#
_symmetry.space_group_name_H-M   'P 1'
#
loop_
_entity.id
_entity.type
_entity.pdbx_description
1 polymer ?
#
loop_
_entity_poly.entity_id
_entity_poly.type
_entity_poly.pdbx_seq_one_letter_code
_entity_poly.pdbx_strand_id
1 'polypeptide(L)'
;MKIEAALRDFDFDLILRDAFEDRGLPLSRRLLAGASIGVELDTGFYAVGQLLEALADLQADSVRGERYGEGYLEMEDILDSKNPFQMRIWHLVRDQHIGQAVADLIWLRSLAYRRAAMFKEASKVVGVTYYTQDQMAERPTAAALMVSKAFSRGK
;
A
#
# COMPACT_ATOMS: atom_id res chain seq x y z
N MET A 1 -15.52 -21.26 -21.11
CA MET A 1 -14.26 -20.52 -20.94
C MET A 1 -13.27 -21.44 -20.24
N LYS A 2 -12.04 -21.59 -20.75
CA LYS A 2 -10.99 -22.36 -20.07
C LYS A 2 -10.49 -21.56 -18.87
N ILE A 3 -10.34 -22.19 -17.70
CA ILE A 3 -9.99 -21.50 -16.45
C ILE A 3 -8.62 -20.83 -16.54
N GLU A 4 -7.72 -21.43 -17.32
CA GLU A 4 -6.38 -20.92 -17.63
C GLU A 4 -6.44 -19.57 -18.38
N ALA A 5 -7.40 -19.42 -19.29
CA ALA A 5 -7.60 -18.16 -20.01
C ALA A 5 -8.13 -17.07 -19.07
N ALA A 6 -9.05 -17.43 -18.17
CA ALA A 6 -9.59 -16.48 -17.19
C ALA A 6 -8.52 -16.01 -16.18
N LEU A 7 -7.61 -16.89 -15.77
CA LEU A 7 -6.54 -16.57 -14.82
C LEU A 7 -5.43 -15.72 -15.46
N ARG A 8 -5.18 -15.86 -16.76
CA ARG A 8 -4.14 -15.11 -17.47
C ARG A 8 -4.38 -13.61 -17.44
N ASP A 9 -5.64 -13.21 -17.62
CA ASP A 9 -6.06 -11.81 -17.72
C ASP A 9 -6.75 -11.33 -16.43
N PHE A 10 -6.60 -12.06 -15.33
CA PHE A 10 -7.25 -11.74 -14.06
C PHE A 10 -6.66 -10.46 -13.45
N ASP A 11 -7.53 -9.52 -13.06
CA ASP A 11 -7.14 -8.34 -12.31
C ASP A 11 -6.94 -8.70 -10.83
N PHE A 12 -5.67 -8.85 -10.41
CA PHE A 12 -5.33 -9.15 -9.03
C PHE A 12 -5.65 -8.00 -8.06
N ASP A 13 -5.88 -6.78 -8.55
CA ASP A 13 -6.33 -5.66 -7.74
C ASP A 13 -7.86 -5.56 -7.64
N LEU A 14 -8.63 -6.47 -8.25
CA LEU A 14 -10.10 -6.47 -8.19
C LEU A 14 -10.61 -6.36 -6.75
N ILE A 15 -9.99 -7.08 -5.81
CA ILE A 15 -10.37 -7.03 -4.39
C ILE A 15 -10.19 -5.64 -3.75
N LEU A 16 -9.20 -4.87 -4.21
CA LEU A 16 -8.96 -3.50 -3.77
C LEU A 16 -9.92 -2.52 -4.46
N ARG A 17 -10.25 -2.74 -5.74
CA ARG A 17 -11.24 -1.96 -6.48
C ARG A 17 -12.63 -2.12 -5.87
N ASP A 18 -13.05 -3.35 -5.60
CA ASP A 18 -14.32 -3.67 -4.95
C ASP A 18 -14.40 -2.97 -3.59
N ALA A 19 -13.33 -3.04 -2.78
CA ALA A 19 -13.28 -2.37 -1.48
C ALA A 19 -13.28 -0.84 -1.58
N PHE A 20 -12.71 -0.25 -2.63
CA PHE A 20 -12.76 1.20 -2.86
C PHE A 20 -14.18 1.67 -3.23
N GLU A 21 -14.89 0.89 -4.03
CA GLU A 21 -16.24 1.21 -4.53
C GLU A 21 -17.37 0.87 -3.55
N ASP A 22 -17.13 -0.04 -2.59
CA ASP A 22 -18.12 -0.45 -1.60
C ASP A 22 -18.54 0.70 -0.66
N ARG A 23 -19.77 1.17 -0.84
CA ARG A 23 -20.36 2.25 -0.02
C ARG A 23 -20.71 1.83 1.41
N GLY A 24 -20.72 0.53 1.70
CA GLY A 24 -20.89 -0.01 3.05
C GLY A 24 -19.62 0.05 3.89
N LEU A 25 -18.44 0.22 3.27
CA LEU A 25 -17.17 0.36 3.99
C LEU A 25 -16.95 1.80 4.50
N PRO A 26 -16.30 1.95 5.68
CA PRO A 26 -15.82 3.25 6.15
C PRO A 26 -14.96 3.96 5.10
N LEU A 27 -15.08 5.29 5.01
CA LEU A 27 -14.33 6.11 4.07
C LEU A 27 -12.81 5.88 4.19
N SER A 28 -12.29 5.71 5.42
CA SER A 28 -10.87 5.41 5.68
C SER A 28 -10.40 4.17 4.91
N ARG A 29 -11.13 3.05 5.07
CA ARG A 29 -10.84 1.78 4.41
C ARG A 29 -10.93 1.87 2.90
N ARG A 30 -11.93 2.58 2.38
CA ARG A 30 -12.08 2.81 0.94
C ARG A 30 -10.86 3.55 0.39
N LEU A 31 -10.46 4.67 1.03
CA LEU A 31 -9.29 5.45 0.61
C LEU A 31 -7.99 4.64 0.71
N LEU A 32 -7.82 3.82 1.74
CA LEU A 32 -6.69 2.91 1.90
C LEU A 32 -6.62 1.86 0.78
N ALA A 33 -7.76 1.27 0.42
CA ALA A 33 -7.82 0.33 -0.71
C ALA A 33 -7.46 1.03 -2.02
N GLY A 34 -8.07 2.19 -2.29
CA GLY A 34 -7.77 2.98 -3.48
C GLY A 34 -6.30 3.39 -3.60
N ALA A 35 -5.68 3.77 -2.48
CA ALA A 35 -4.26 4.12 -2.41
C ALA A 35 -3.30 2.95 -2.69
N SER A 36 -3.79 1.71 -2.58
CA SER A 36 -3.02 0.46 -2.70
C SER A 36 -3.18 -0.23 -4.07
N ILE A 37 -4.12 0.22 -4.90
CA ILE A 37 -4.29 -0.25 -6.29
C ILE A 37 -3.03 0.07 -7.08
N GLY A 38 -2.56 -0.89 -7.87
CA GLY A 38 -1.38 -0.77 -8.73
C GLY A 38 -0.05 -0.79 -7.99
N VAL A 39 -0.04 -1.01 -6.68
CA VAL A 39 1.19 -1.21 -5.88
C VAL A 39 1.65 -2.65 -6.07
N GLU A 40 2.96 -2.87 -6.16
CA GLU A 40 3.55 -4.22 -6.28
C GLU A 40 3.09 -5.16 -5.15
N LEU A 41 2.89 -6.45 -5.48
CA LEU A 41 2.29 -7.45 -4.58
C LEU A 41 3.00 -7.53 -3.24
N ASP A 42 4.32 -7.75 -3.26
CA ASP A 42 5.15 -7.89 -2.06
C ASP A 42 5.26 -6.57 -1.31
N THR A 43 5.54 -5.47 -2.03
CA THR A 43 5.59 -4.11 -1.46
C THR A 43 4.29 -3.79 -0.72
N GLY A 44 3.13 -4.08 -1.31
CA GLY A 44 1.83 -3.85 -0.68
C GLY A 44 1.65 -4.61 0.63
N PHE A 45 2.11 -5.86 0.72
CA PHE A 45 2.00 -6.67 1.94
C PHE A 45 3.01 -6.24 3.01
N TYR A 46 4.29 -6.16 2.66
CA TYR A 46 5.36 -5.88 3.63
C TYR A 46 5.33 -4.44 4.13
N ALA A 47 5.13 -3.47 3.24
CA ALA A 47 5.13 -2.06 3.63
C ALA A 47 3.97 -1.70 4.57
N VAL A 48 2.78 -2.26 4.32
CA VAL A 48 1.62 -2.13 5.22
C VAL A 48 1.87 -2.88 6.52
N GLY A 49 2.51 -4.05 6.48
CA GLY A 49 2.88 -4.82 7.66
C GLY A 49 3.80 -4.05 8.61
N GLN A 50 4.87 -3.47 8.08
CA GLN A 50 5.81 -2.65 8.86
C GLN A 50 5.12 -1.45 9.52
N LEU A 51 4.29 -0.73 8.76
CA LEU A 51 3.56 0.42 9.32
C LEU A 51 2.52 0.00 10.37
N LEU A 52 1.90 -1.16 10.19
CA LEU A 52 0.98 -1.74 11.17
C LEU A 52 1.70 -2.11 12.47
N GLU A 53 2.83 -2.80 12.37
CA GLU A 53 3.64 -3.23 13.52
C GLU A 53 4.08 -1.99 14.32
N ALA A 54 4.71 -1.01 13.65
CA ALA A 54 5.14 0.22 14.29
C ALA A 54 3.99 1.02 14.94
N LEU A 55 2.80 1.10 14.33
CA LEU A 55 1.63 1.75 14.95
C LEU A 55 1.05 0.96 16.13
N ALA A 56 1.08 -0.37 16.09
CA ALA A 56 0.63 -1.21 17.18
C ALA A 56 1.57 -1.08 18.39
N ASP A 57 2.88 -1.03 18.15
CA ASP A 57 3.87 -0.82 19.19
C ASP A 57 3.84 0.61 19.72
N LEU A 58 3.58 1.61 18.87
CA LEU A 58 3.36 2.99 19.32
C LEU A 58 2.11 3.12 20.19
N GLN A 59 1.06 2.35 19.90
CA GLN A 59 -0.11 2.25 20.76
C GLN A 59 0.26 1.63 22.12
N ALA A 60 1.08 0.60 22.12
CA ALA A 60 1.55 -0.05 23.35
C ALA A 60 2.43 0.89 24.19
N ASP A 61 3.35 1.64 23.55
CA ASP A 61 4.15 2.70 24.17
C ASP A 61 3.27 3.74 24.87
N SER A 62 2.23 4.21 24.18
CA SER A 62 1.28 5.17 24.74
C SER A 62 0.54 4.62 25.97
N VAL A 63 0.16 3.34 25.97
CA VAL A 63 -0.48 2.68 27.12
C VAL A 63 0.50 2.54 28.30
N ARG A 64 1.78 2.28 28.03
CA ARG A 64 2.84 2.24 29.05
C ARG A 64 3.27 3.62 29.55
N GLY A 65 2.93 4.69 28.84
CA GLY A 65 3.40 6.05 29.14
C GLY A 65 4.86 6.29 28.69
N GLU A 66 5.36 5.48 27.77
CA GLU A 66 6.72 5.56 27.24
C GLU A 66 6.73 6.46 26.00
N ARG A 67 7.43 7.60 26.07
CA ARG A 67 7.44 8.57 24.97
C ARG A 67 8.33 8.13 23.78
N TYR A 68 9.41 7.43 24.07
CA TYR A 68 10.44 7.01 23.12
C TYR A 68 10.65 5.49 23.23
N GLY A 69 9.55 4.74 23.22
CA GLY A 69 9.58 3.28 23.18
C GLY A 69 9.90 2.76 21.77
N GLU A 70 9.78 1.45 21.62
CA GLU A 70 10.12 0.73 20.38
C GLU A 70 9.28 1.23 19.19
N GLY A 71 7.97 1.39 19.38
CA GLY A 71 7.07 1.84 18.32
C GLY A 71 7.32 3.28 17.88
N TYR A 72 7.76 4.17 18.79
CA TYR A 72 8.21 5.50 18.40
C TYR A 72 9.43 5.43 17.46
N LEU A 73 10.45 4.65 17.83
CA LEU A 73 11.68 4.54 17.04
C LEU A 73 11.43 3.90 15.68
N GLU A 74 10.61 2.85 15.62
CA GLU A 74 10.24 2.22 14.35
C GLU A 74 9.43 3.17 13.45
N MET A 75 8.50 3.93 14.02
CA MET A 75 7.77 4.94 13.26
C MET A 75 8.70 6.05 12.76
N GLU A 76 9.67 6.48 13.56
CA GLU A 76 10.68 7.47 13.15
C GLU A 76 11.50 6.96 11.94
N ASP A 77 12.01 5.73 12.02
CA ASP A 77 12.76 5.08 10.93
C ASP A 77 11.94 4.96 9.64
N ILE A 78 10.67 4.55 9.74
CA ILE A 78 9.76 4.46 8.58
C ILE A 78 9.58 5.83 7.94
N LEU A 79 9.34 6.88 8.75
CA LEU A 79 9.10 8.23 8.25
C LEU A 79 10.37 8.86 7.66
N ASP A 80 11.55 8.52 8.17
CA ASP A 80 12.84 8.98 7.65
C ASP A 80 13.22 8.30 6.34
N SER A 81 12.88 7.02 6.18
CA SER A 81 13.08 6.28 4.92
C SER A 81 12.30 6.89 3.74
N LYS A 82 11.17 7.56 4.05
CA LYS A 82 10.27 8.20 3.08
C LYS A 82 9.86 7.30 1.92
N ASN A 83 9.67 6.01 2.17
CA ASN A 83 9.11 5.10 1.17
C ASN A 83 7.79 5.69 0.63
N PRO A 84 7.66 5.93 -0.70
CA PRO A 84 6.51 6.66 -1.23
C PRO A 84 5.15 6.02 -0.92
N PHE A 85 5.10 4.69 -0.86
CA PHE A 85 3.87 3.97 -0.56
C PHE A 85 3.54 4.04 0.95
N GLN A 86 4.51 3.80 1.83
CA GLN A 86 4.27 3.93 3.28
C GLN A 86 3.87 5.35 3.66
N MET A 87 4.50 6.38 3.07
CA MET A 87 4.13 7.78 3.29
C MET A 87 2.70 8.07 2.84
N ARG A 88 2.27 7.51 1.70
CA ARG A 88 0.89 7.63 1.23
C ARG A 88 -0.10 7.05 2.24
N ILE A 89 0.17 5.85 2.76
CA ILE A 89 -0.68 5.20 3.76
C ILE A 89 -0.67 5.99 5.08
N TRP A 90 0.52 6.40 5.55
CA TRP A 90 0.69 7.24 6.73
C TRP A 90 -0.18 8.51 6.68
N HIS A 91 -0.18 9.23 5.55
CA HIS A 91 -1.01 10.43 5.39
C HIS A 91 -2.52 10.16 5.47
N LEU A 92 -2.98 8.93 5.24
CA LEU A 92 -4.38 8.56 5.37
C LEU A 92 -4.78 8.17 6.80
N VAL A 93 -3.82 7.79 7.65
CA VAL A 93 -4.09 7.24 8.99
C VAL A 93 -3.59 8.10 10.14
N ARG A 94 -2.62 9.00 9.93
CA ARG A 94 -1.94 9.75 11.00
C ARG A 94 -2.86 10.59 11.89
N ASP A 95 -3.97 11.07 11.34
CA ASP A 95 -4.92 11.95 12.03
C ASP A 95 -6.10 11.14 12.63
N GLN A 96 -6.09 9.81 12.50
CA GLN A 96 -7.07 8.90 13.08
C GLN A 96 -6.71 8.54 14.52
N HIS A 97 -7.69 8.06 15.28
CA HIS A 97 -7.41 7.38 16.54
C HIS A 97 -6.51 6.17 16.28
N ILE A 98 -5.43 6.01 17.04
CA ILE A 98 -4.39 5.00 16.77
C ILE A 98 -4.94 3.56 16.70
N GLY A 99 -5.88 3.21 17.58
CA GLY A 99 -6.54 1.90 17.53
C GLY A 99 -7.38 1.68 16.27
N GLN A 100 -7.96 2.74 15.70
CA GLN A 100 -8.68 2.66 14.42
C GLN A 100 -7.70 2.49 13.26
N ALA A 101 -6.59 3.23 13.27
CA ALA A 101 -5.52 3.09 12.27
C ALA A 101 -4.98 1.66 12.25
N VAL A 102 -4.66 1.08 13.42
CA VAL A 102 -4.23 -0.32 13.55
C VAL A 102 -5.28 -1.27 12.98
N ALA A 103 -6.56 -1.12 13.35
CA ALA A 103 -7.63 -1.98 12.85
C ALA A 103 -7.80 -1.88 11.31
N ASP A 104 -7.65 -0.69 10.75
CA ASP A 104 -7.75 -0.45 9.31
C ASP A 104 -6.53 -1.00 8.55
N LEU A 105 -5.33 -0.93 9.12
CA LEU A 105 -4.13 -1.53 8.52
C LEU A 105 -4.12 -3.07 8.62
N ILE A 106 -4.65 -3.66 9.69
CA ILE A 106 -4.90 -5.12 9.75
C ILE A 106 -5.80 -5.54 8.60
N TRP A 107 -6.90 -4.81 8.42
CA TRP A 107 -7.83 -5.06 7.32
C TRP A 107 -7.15 -4.91 5.96
N LEU A 108 -6.38 -3.84 5.73
CA LEU A 108 -5.68 -3.60 4.47
C LEU A 108 -4.63 -4.69 4.18
N ARG A 109 -3.83 -5.07 5.19
CA ARG A 109 -2.84 -6.15 5.07
C ARG A 109 -3.50 -7.46 4.66
N SER A 110 -4.71 -7.73 5.14
CA SER A 110 -5.49 -8.92 4.74
C SER A 110 -5.89 -8.91 3.26
N LEU A 111 -6.15 -7.73 2.66
CA LEU A 111 -6.45 -7.61 1.24
C LEU A 111 -5.18 -7.80 0.42
N ALA A 112 -4.08 -7.15 0.81
CA ALA A 112 -2.77 -7.30 0.17
C ALA A 112 -2.32 -8.77 0.16
N TYR A 113 -2.48 -9.47 1.29
CA TYR A 113 -2.18 -10.90 1.38
C TYR A 113 -3.03 -11.74 0.42
N ARG A 114 -4.36 -11.55 0.42
CA ARG A 114 -5.27 -12.33 -0.44
C ARG A 114 -4.96 -12.15 -1.92
N ARG A 115 -4.63 -10.93 -2.34
CA ARG A 115 -4.24 -10.62 -3.71
C ARG A 115 -2.94 -11.35 -4.10
N ALA A 116 -1.93 -11.32 -3.23
CA ALA A 116 -0.65 -11.97 -3.47
C ALA A 116 -0.77 -13.50 -3.47
N ALA A 117 -1.60 -14.05 -2.56
CA ALA A 117 -1.92 -15.47 -2.53
C ALA A 117 -2.60 -15.93 -3.83
N MET A 118 -3.57 -15.16 -4.33
CA MET A 118 -4.25 -15.45 -5.60
C MET A 118 -3.26 -15.44 -6.78
N PHE A 119 -2.37 -14.44 -6.84
CA PHE A 119 -1.31 -14.39 -7.86
C PHE A 119 -0.39 -15.61 -7.80
N LYS A 120 0.04 -15.98 -6.59
CA LYS A 120 0.90 -17.15 -6.37
C LYS A 120 0.25 -18.46 -6.83
N GLU A 121 -1.05 -18.63 -6.64
CA GLU A 121 -1.74 -19.84 -7.12
C GLU A 121 -1.96 -19.80 -8.64
N ALA A 122 -2.31 -18.64 -9.21
CA ALA A 122 -2.46 -18.48 -10.66
C ALA A 122 -1.15 -18.76 -11.42
N SER A 123 -0.02 -18.29 -10.88
CA SER A 123 1.31 -18.46 -11.51
C SER A 123 1.80 -19.90 -11.60
N LYS A 124 1.24 -20.82 -10.80
CA LYS A 124 1.52 -22.27 -10.90
C LYS A 124 0.81 -22.92 -12.08
N VAL A 125 -0.29 -22.32 -12.56
CA VAL A 125 -1.15 -22.90 -13.60
C VAL A 125 -0.90 -22.22 -14.94
N VAL A 126 -0.68 -20.91 -14.93
CA VAL A 126 -0.48 -20.09 -16.13
C VAL A 126 0.59 -19.03 -15.92
N GLY A 127 1.31 -18.66 -16.98
CA GLY A 127 2.19 -17.50 -16.94
C GLY A 127 1.38 -16.22 -16.74
N VAL A 128 1.39 -15.69 -15.52
CA VAL A 128 0.80 -14.38 -15.17
C VAL A 128 1.90 -13.38 -14.88
N THR A 129 1.63 -12.11 -15.18
CA THR A 129 2.50 -11.00 -14.86
C THR A 129 1.66 -9.91 -14.24
N TYR A 130 2.06 -9.44 -13.06
CA TYR A 130 1.42 -8.30 -12.42
C TYR A 130 2.14 -7.03 -12.86
N TYR A 131 1.38 -6.10 -13.45
CA TYR A 131 1.90 -4.80 -13.86
C TYR A 131 1.49 -3.74 -12.85
N THR A 132 2.47 -3.08 -12.27
CA THR A 132 2.26 -1.95 -11.34
C THR A 132 1.78 -0.71 -12.09
N GLN A 133 1.21 0.25 -11.36
CA GLN A 133 0.81 1.53 -11.92
C GLN A 133 1.98 2.27 -12.58
N ASP A 134 3.19 2.20 -12.01
CA ASP A 134 4.38 2.86 -12.56
C ASP A 134 4.79 2.26 -13.91
N GLN A 135 4.70 0.93 -14.05
CA GLN A 135 4.99 0.24 -15.31
C GLN A 135 3.97 0.56 -16.41
N MET A 136 2.73 0.87 -16.03
CA MET A 136 1.64 1.20 -16.95
C MET A 136 1.49 2.71 -17.20
N ALA A 137 2.25 3.55 -16.50
CA ALA A 137 2.15 4.99 -16.63
C ALA A 137 2.74 5.48 -17.97
N GLU A 138 1.97 6.31 -18.68
CA GLU A 138 2.49 7.02 -19.85
C GLU A 138 3.58 8.02 -19.44
N ARG A 139 4.61 8.15 -20.28
CA ARG A 139 5.77 9.02 -20.05
C ARG A 139 5.76 10.21 -21.01
N PRO A 140 6.32 11.38 -20.61
CA PRO A 140 7.00 11.65 -19.36
C PRO A 140 6.04 11.97 -18.21
N THR A 141 6.33 11.47 -17.00
CA THR A 141 5.58 11.84 -15.81
C THR A 141 5.99 13.23 -15.31
N ALA A 142 5.11 13.94 -14.59
CA ALA A 142 5.45 15.21 -13.96
C ALA A 142 6.69 15.10 -13.05
N ALA A 143 6.80 14.01 -12.28
CA ALA A 143 7.98 13.74 -11.45
C ALA A 143 9.26 13.64 -12.29
N ALA A 144 9.22 12.92 -13.42
CA ALA A 144 10.37 12.81 -14.32
C ALA A 144 10.78 14.18 -14.89
N LEU A 145 9.80 15.04 -15.23
CA LEU A 145 10.06 16.40 -15.70
C LEU A 145 10.72 17.27 -14.60
N MET A 146 10.27 17.13 -13.36
CA MET A 146 10.78 17.90 -12.21
C MET A 146 12.17 17.47 -11.74
N VAL A 147 12.61 16.26 -12.08
CA VAL A 147 14.00 15.79 -11.84
C VAL A 147 14.94 16.23 -12.98
N SER A 148 14.40 16.48 -14.17
CA SER A 148 15.21 16.86 -15.32
C SER A 148 15.69 18.32 -15.22
N LYS A 149 16.95 18.58 -15.63
CA LYS A 149 17.48 19.93 -15.91
C LYS A 149 16.75 20.63 -17.08
N ALA A 150 15.54 20.24 -17.48
CA ALA A 150 14.82 20.86 -18.60
C ALA A 150 14.50 22.35 -18.38
N PHE A 151 14.60 22.83 -17.13
CA PHE A 151 14.47 24.24 -16.78
C PHE A 151 15.81 24.99 -16.65
N SER A 152 16.97 24.36 -16.87
CA SER A 152 18.22 25.12 -16.98
C SER A 152 18.22 25.86 -18.32
N ARG A 153 17.60 27.05 -18.31
CA ARG A 153 17.81 28.08 -19.33
C ARG A 153 19.32 28.23 -19.51
N GLY A 154 19.79 27.98 -20.73
CA GLY A 154 21.18 28.26 -21.10
C GLY A 154 21.53 29.69 -20.69
N LYS A 155 22.64 29.83 -19.96
CA LYS A 155 23.35 31.09 -19.88
C LYS A 155 24.22 31.23 -21.11
#